data_AF-A0A954MHP3-F1
#
_entry.id   AF-A0A954MHP3-F1
#
_cell.length_a   1.000
_cell.length_b   1.000
_cell.length_c   1.000
_cell.angle_alpha   90.00
_cell.angle_beta   90.00
_cell.angle_gamma   90.00
#
_symmetry.space_group_name_H-M   'P 1'
#
loop_
_entity.id
_entity.type
_entity.pdbx_description
1 polymer ?
#
loop_
_entity_poly.entity_id
_entity_poly.type
_entity_poly.pdbx_seq_one_letter_code
_entity_poly.pdbx_strand_id
1 'polypeptide(L)'
;MSKLPQGEQAQHLFNGKDLSGWQGQEGRWSVVDGAIRGANDDAVPSSTYLMTEKSYRNFRLLLEVKQTMSPQHSTMHSAVCMLGERFTDAGDNAHGFKGPLVMFCHDWGIWDAYRRNRVVDRGPGPKVERKGDWNLIEILVIGNRIRCVANGTLVFDFTDKPEMLQASPLGLQLHKETKPQEYHFRGLVLAENPKDELVTLQNQSQEAEVAPSVVIDAPKEAAAQPKKDPFTEGPKPVWIWGPDNDGHYTVSKSFTVGAVKQARLKATCDNVMTLKVNGKTVGSSSEWQSPLDLDITKQLKNGENILSADVDNAGGVAAFLAKLVIELNDGQVQYVVSSTDWNGLNRDNGETVELTKKGDFGHGPWGDVFSKTASESGIPRDTFVLLPGFQVEKLYTVPKEEFGSWVCITTDPKGRIIASDQGNKGLYRITPAPL
;
A
#
# COMPACT_ATOMS: atom_id res chain seq x y z
N MET A 1 -2.03 -9.73 -24.72
CA MET A 1 -1.76 -8.32 -25.09
C MET A 1 -2.81 -7.46 -24.40
N SER A 2 -2.39 -6.51 -23.56
CA SER A 2 -3.30 -5.48 -23.06
C SER A 2 -3.90 -4.74 -24.25
N LYS A 3 -5.22 -4.59 -24.28
CA LYS A 3 -5.89 -3.82 -25.33
C LYS A 3 -5.61 -2.35 -25.07
N LEU A 4 -5.21 -1.61 -26.09
CA LEU A 4 -5.13 -0.15 -26.00
C LEU A 4 -6.51 0.42 -25.58
N PRO A 5 -6.54 1.58 -24.90
CA PRO A 5 -7.80 2.23 -24.55
C PRO A 5 -8.67 2.50 -25.77
N GLN A 6 -9.98 2.43 -25.61
CA GLN A 6 -10.93 2.72 -26.68
C GLN A 6 -10.69 4.12 -27.28
N GLY A 7 -10.46 4.18 -28.59
CA GLY A 7 -10.18 5.41 -29.33
C GLY A 7 -8.70 5.68 -29.59
N GLU A 8 -7.77 4.96 -28.95
CA GLU A 8 -6.36 4.95 -29.35
C GLU A 8 -6.18 4.07 -30.60
N GLN A 9 -5.46 4.58 -31.60
CA GLN A 9 -5.13 3.82 -32.81
C GLN A 9 -3.75 3.17 -32.66
N ALA A 10 -3.70 1.85 -32.82
CA ALA A 10 -2.46 1.09 -32.78
C ALA A 10 -1.65 1.30 -34.08
N GLN A 11 -0.42 1.78 -33.93
CA GLN A 11 0.61 1.76 -34.96
C GLN A 11 1.66 0.72 -34.60
N HIS A 12 1.79 -0.32 -35.41
CA HIS A 12 2.87 -1.28 -35.28
C HIS A 12 4.15 -0.68 -35.86
N LEU A 13 5.13 -0.37 -35.00
CA LEU A 13 6.40 0.21 -35.44
C LEU A 13 7.32 -0.81 -36.10
N PHE A 14 7.09 -2.10 -35.87
CA PHE A 14 7.87 -3.18 -36.46
C PHE A 14 6.94 -4.20 -37.14
N ASN A 15 7.29 -4.58 -38.36
CA ASN A 15 6.49 -5.46 -39.21
C ASN A 15 6.75 -6.97 -38.97
N GLY A 16 7.72 -7.32 -38.11
CA GLY A 16 8.09 -8.70 -37.81
C GLY A 16 8.98 -9.39 -38.84
N LYS A 17 9.38 -8.69 -39.92
CA LYS A 17 10.08 -9.28 -41.08
C LYS A 17 11.40 -8.59 -41.39
N ASP A 18 11.40 -7.26 -41.41
CA ASP A 18 12.55 -6.44 -41.78
C ASP A 18 12.54 -5.09 -41.06
N LEU A 19 13.59 -4.30 -41.26
CA LEU A 19 13.77 -3.00 -40.59
C LEU A 19 13.16 -1.83 -41.38
N SER A 20 12.17 -2.07 -42.26
CA SER A 20 11.49 -0.99 -42.97
C SER A 20 10.89 0.03 -41.99
N GLY A 21 11.15 1.32 -42.22
CA GLY A 21 10.73 2.42 -41.33
C GLY A 21 11.70 2.69 -40.16
N TRP A 22 12.86 2.04 -40.15
CA TRP A 22 13.92 2.25 -39.17
C TRP A 22 15.25 2.65 -39.83
N GLN A 23 16.04 3.45 -39.12
CA GLN A 23 17.38 3.86 -39.52
C GLN A 23 18.36 3.64 -38.37
N GLY A 24 19.46 2.94 -38.64
CA GLY A 24 20.48 2.63 -37.64
C GLY A 24 21.82 2.33 -38.30
N GLN A 25 22.83 2.02 -37.48
CA GLN A 25 24.14 1.62 -38.00
C GLN A 25 24.06 0.26 -38.68
N GLU A 26 24.62 0.16 -39.89
CA GLU A 26 24.72 -1.11 -40.62
C GLU A 26 25.50 -2.16 -39.79
N GLY A 27 25.07 -3.42 -39.85
CA GLY A 27 25.69 -4.54 -39.14
C GLY A 27 25.39 -4.64 -37.64
N ARG A 28 24.74 -3.64 -37.03
CA ARG A 28 24.36 -3.67 -35.59
C ARG A 28 22.95 -4.21 -35.34
N TRP A 29 22.10 -4.19 -36.36
CA TRP A 29 20.67 -4.47 -36.26
C TRP A 29 20.24 -5.48 -37.31
N SER A 30 19.40 -6.43 -36.89
CA SER A 30 18.88 -7.49 -37.75
C SER A 30 17.49 -7.94 -37.26
N VAL A 31 16.82 -8.81 -38.02
CA VAL A 31 15.59 -9.47 -37.58
C VAL A 31 15.87 -10.95 -37.37
N VAL A 32 15.55 -11.45 -36.18
CA VAL A 32 15.68 -12.86 -35.78
C VAL A 32 14.39 -13.29 -35.09
N ASP A 33 13.78 -14.37 -35.55
CA ASP A 33 12.56 -14.96 -34.98
C ASP A 33 11.41 -13.96 -34.76
N GLY A 34 11.24 -13.03 -35.71
CA GLY A 34 10.20 -12.01 -35.64
C GLY A 34 10.44 -10.95 -34.56
N ALA A 35 11.68 -10.78 -34.10
CA ALA A 35 12.14 -9.72 -33.21
C ALA A 35 13.29 -8.92 -33.85
N ILE A 36 13.39 -7.64 -33.50
CA ILE A 36 14.58 -6.84 -33.82
C ILE A 36 15.69 -7.29 -32.86
N ARG A 37 16.81 -7.75 -33.41
CA ARG A 37 18.03 -8.05 -32.67
C ARG A 37 19.03 -6.91 -32.84
N GLY A 38 19.38 -6.27 -31.74
CA GLY A 38 20.52 -5.35 -31.64
C GLY A 38 21.69 -6.06 -30.98
N ALA A 39 22.83 -6.14 -31.65
CA ALA A 39 23.98 -6.85 -31.10
C ALA A 39 25.33 -6.37 -31.63
N ASN A 40 26.39 -6.77 -30.93
CA ASN A 40 27.77 -6.62 -31.35
C ASN A 40 28.61 -7.83 -30.96
N ASP A 41 29.56 -8.18 -31.83
CA ASP A 41 30.63 -9.15 -31.52
C ASP A 41 31.96 -8.43 -31.25
N ASP A 42 32.16 -7.27 -31.88
CA ASP A 42 33.27 -6.32 -31.73
C ASP A 42 32.92 -5.17 -30.77
N ALA A 43 33.91 -4.35 -30.42
CA ALA A 43 33.69 -3.20 -29.54
C ALA A 43 32.82 -2.13 -30.21
N VAL A 44 31.86 -1.60 -29.47
CA VAL A 44 31.00 -0.48 -29.86
C VAL A 44 31.60 0.79 -29.23
N PRO A 45 32.31 1.65 -29.99
CA PRO A 45 33.07 2.78 -29.43
C PRO A 45 32.17 3.91 -28.91
N SER A 46 30.95 4.01 -29.44
CA SER A 46 29.88 4.91 -29.02
C SER A 46 28.52 4.24 -29.15
N SER A 47 27.60 4.54 -28.23
CA SER A 47 26.25 3.97 -28.25
C SER A 47 25.55 4.32 -29.57
N THR A 48 24.90 3.33 -30.17
CA THR A 48 24.18 3.48 -31.43
C THR A 48 22.71 3.21 -31.21
N TYR A 49 21.86 3.80 -32.06
CA TYR A 49 20.42 3.63 -31.94
C TYR A 49 19.82 3.22 -33.28
N LEU A 50 18.86 2.31 -33.23
CA LEU A 50 17.93 2.05 -34.33
C LEU A 50 16.71 2.93 -34.12
N MET A 51 16.56 3.97 -34.92
CA MET A 51 15.55 5.01 -34.74
C MET A 51 14.43 4.90 -35.78
N THR A 52 13.20 5.22 -35.39
CA THR A 52 12.09 5.41 -36.33
C THR A 52 12.35 6.58 -37.27
N GLU A 53 11.80 6.54 -38.49
CA GLU A 53 11.91 7.70 -39.40
C GLU A 53 11.04 8.89 -38.95
N LYS A 54 9.88 8.59 -38.37
CA LYS A 54 8.94 9.59 -37.85
C LYS A 54 9.31 10.03 -36.44
N SER A 55 9.07 11.31 -36.16
CA SER A 55 9.16 11.90 -34.82
C SER A 55 7.83 11.86 -34.07
N TYR A 56 7.90 11.68 -32.76
CA TYR A 56 6.74 11.58 -31.87
C TYR A 56 6.90 12.49 -30.66
N ARG A 57 5.77 13.01 -30.14
CA ARG A 57 5.77 13.93 -28.98
C ARG A 57 4.95 13.45 -27.79
N ASN A 58 3.68 13.12 -28.01
CA ASN A 58 2.78 12.54 -27.02
C ASN A 58 2.42 11.14 -27.50
N PHE A 59 2.81 10.13 -26.76
CA PHE A 59 2.65 8.76 -27.21
C PHE A 59 2.59 7.78 -26.04
N ARG A 60 1.93 6.65 -26.30
CA ARG A 60 2.10 5.41 -25.57
C ARG A 60 2.96 4.49 -26.43
N LEU A 61 3.99 3.90 -25.85
CA LEU A 61 4.77 2.84 -26.47
C LEU A 61 4.66 1.58 -25.60
N LEU A 62 4.17 0.51 -26.19
CA LEU A 62 4.25 -0.84 -25.64
C LEU A 62 5.37 -1.59 -26.38
N LEU A 63 6.22 -2.28 -25.65
CA LEU A 63 7.24 -3.17 -26.22
C LEU A 63 7.56 -4.31 -25.27
N GLU A 64 8.06 -5.41 -25.82
CA GLU A 64 8.74 -6.45 -25.06
C GLU A 64 10.23 -6.41 -25.37
N VAL A 65 11.06 -6.51 -24.33
CA VAL A 65 12.52 -6.55 -24.45
C VAL A 65 13.10 -7.76 -23.72
N LYS A 66 14.10 -8.40 -24.32
CA LYS A 66 14.86 -9.50 -23.72
C LYS A 66 16.36 -9.26 -23.90
N GLN A 67 17.11 -9.29 -22.80
CA GLN A 67 18.57 -9.32 -22.81
C GLN A 67 19.07 -10.75 -22.97
N THR A 68 20.05 -10.98 -23.84
CA THR A 68 20.74 -12.27 -23.92
C THR A 68 21.75 -12.37 -22.78
N MET A 69 21.67 -13.47 -22.01
CA MET A 69 22.50 -13.70 -20.83
C MET A 69 23.46 -14.87 -21.06
N SER A 70 24.76 -14.59 -21.05
CA SER A 70 25.81 -15.61 -20.99
C SER A 70 27.09 -15.03 -20.39
N PRO A 71 28.08 -15.84 -20.02
CA PRO A 71 29.38 -15.34 -19.54
C PRO A 71 30.11 -14.42 -20.52
N GLN A 72 29.80 -14.50 -21.82
CA GLN A 72 30.39 -13.69 -22.88
C GLN A 72 29.66 -12.37 -23.11
N HIS A 73 28.39 -12.27 -22.71
CA HIS A 73 27.57 -11.09 -22.96
C HIS A 73 27.62 -10.10 -21.79
N SER A 74 27.72 -8.82 -22.12
CA SER A 74 27.61 -7.72 -21.17
C SER A 74 26.20 -7.63 -20.61
N THR A 75 26.13 -7.39 -19.29
CA THR A 75 24.87 -7.10 -18.60
C THR A 75 24.48 -5.62 -18.66
N MET A 76 25.25 -4.77 -19.35
CA MET A 76 24.93 -3.35 -19.50
C MET A 76 23.52 -3.14 -20.05
N HIS A 77 22.87 -2.08 -19.56
CA HIS A 77 21.50 -1.75 -19.91
C HIS A 77 21.33 -1.47 -21.40
N SER A 78 20.07 -1.51 -21.84
CA SER A 78 19.62 -0.87 -23.07
C SER A 78 18.58 0.19 -22.70
N ALA A 79 18.09 0.92 -23.70
CA ALA A 79 17.15 2.01 -23.49
C ALA A 79 16.29 2.27 -24.73
N VAL A 80 15.18 2.97 -24.50
CA VAL A 80 14.50 3.73 -25.54
C VAL A 80 14.95 5.19 -25.45
N CYS A 81 15.55 5.72 -26.51
CA CYS A 81 15.79 7.14 -26.66
C CYS A 81 14.54 7.86 -27.20
N MET A 82 14.24 9.03 -26.63
CA MET A 82 13.04 9.79 -26.99
C MET A 82 13.18 11.24 -26.54
N LEU A 83 12.37 12.13 -27.08
CA LEU A 83 12.22 13.52 -26.65
C LEU A 83 13.49 14.39 -26.72
N GLY A 84 14.38 14.10 -27.67
CA GLY A 84 15.70 14.71 -27.80
C GLY A 84 16.15 14.93 -29.23
N GLU A 85 17.44 14.74 -29.50
CA GLU A 85 18.10 15.06 -30.77
C GLU A 85 18.95 13.88 -31.24
N ARG A 86 18.81 13.51 -32.51
CA ARG A 86 19.78 12.63 -33.19
C ARG A 86 21.03 13.43 -33.51
N PHE A 87 22.21 12.83 -33.31
CA PHE A 87 23.44 13.40 -33.85
C PHE A 87 23.52 13.11 -35.35
N THR A 88 23.69 14.15 -36.17
CA THR A 88 23.78 14.01 -37.63
C THR A 88 25.22 14.04 -38.15
N ASP A 89 26.13 14.79 -37.50
CA ASP A 89 27.44 15.14 -38.09
C ASP A 89 28.64 14.98 -37.13
N ALA A 90 28.58 14.03 -36.18
CA ALA A 90 29.53 13.95 -35.06
C ALA A 90 30.60 12.82 -35.17
N GLY A 91 30.96 12.39 -36.39
CA GLY A 91 31.98 11.35 -36.60
C GLY A 91 31.57 10.00 -36.00
N ASP A 92 32.33 9.47 -35.05
CA ASP A 92 32.03 8.21 -34.33
C ASP A 92 30.67 8.22 -33.59
N ASN A 93 30.05 9.40 -33.43
CA ASN A 93 28.73 9.57 -32.84
C ASN A 93 27.61 9.77 -33.87
N ALA A 94 27.83 9.50 -35.16
CA ALA A 94 26.84 9.70 -36.24
C ALA A 94 25.52 8.92 -36.05
N HIS A 95 25.53 7.91 -35.19
CA HIS A 95 24.35 7.14 -34.80
C HIS A 95 23.92 7.40 -33.35
N GLY A 96 24.41 8.45 -32.72
CA GLY A 96 24.16 8.77 -31.32
C GLY A 96 22.92 9.63 -31.09
N PHE A 97 22.62 9.87 -29.81
CA PHE A 97 21.44 10.60 -29.36
C PHE A 97 21.78 11.46 -28.14
N LYS A 98 21.18 12.65 -28.09
CA LYS A 98 21.22 13.58 -26.95
C LYS A 98 19.80 13.78 -26.42
N GLY A 99 19.57 13.45 -25.16
CA GLY A 99 18.26 13.56 -24.54
C GLY A 99 17.91 12.38 -23.61
N PRO A 100 16.63 12.28 -23.20
CA PRO A 100 16.16 11.24 -22.29
C PRO A 100 16.29 9.83 -22.88
N LEU A 101 16.90 8.96 -22.09
CA LEU A 101 16.96 7.51 -22.30
C LEU A 101 16.14 6.84 -21.20
N VAL A 102 15.03 6.20 -21.56
CA VAL A 102 14.32 5.29 -20.64
C VAL A 102 15.07 3.98 -20.61
N MET A 103 15.88 3.78 -19.57
CA MET A 103 16.75 2.61 -19.43
C MET A 103 16.00 1.45 -18.79
N PHE A 104 16.35 0.24 -19.22
CA PHE A 104 15.81 -1.01 -18.71
C PHE A 104 16.87 -2.12 -18.82
N CYS A 105 16.62 -3.20 -18.06
CA CYS A 105 17.55 -4.31 -17.82
C CYS A 105 18.83 -3.87 -17.09
N HIS A 106 19.05 -4.40 -15.88
CA HIS A 106 20.11 -4.06 -14.93
C HIS A 106 20.12 -2.63 -14.39
N ASP A 107 19.98 -1.63 -15.25
CA ASP A 107 19.89 -0.22 -14.88
C ASP A 107 18.61 0.39 -15.42
N TRP A 108 17.73 0.80 -14.50
CA TRP A 108 16.41 1.35 -14.79
C TRP A 108 16.39 2.86 -14.54
N GLY A 109 15.36 3.55 -15.03
CA GLY A 109 15.17 4.98 -14.78
C GLY A 109 15.39 5.82 -16.04
N ILE A 110 15.76 7.08 -15.86
CA ILE A 110 16.01 8.01 -16.97
C ILE A 110 17.41 8.59 -16.86
N TRP A 111 18.20 8.41 -17.92
CA TRP A 111 19.46 9.10 -18.15
C TRP A 111 19.30 10.12 -19.26
N ASP A 112 19.60 11.38 -18.97
CA ASP A 112 19.54 12.48 -19.92
C ASP A 112 20.89 12.66 -20.62
N ALA A 113 21.10 11.87 -21.67
CA ALA A 113 22.38 11.70 -22.37
C ALA A 113 22.91 13.01 -22.96
N TYR A 114 24.21 13.26 -22.75
CA TYR A 114 24.90 14.49 -23.18
C TYR A 114 24.25 15.79 -22.66
N ARG A 115 23.47 15.69 -21.57
CA ARG A 115 22.85 16.82 -20.87
C ARG A 115 23.05 16.68 -19.36
N ARG A 116 22.05 16.16 -18.63
CA ARG A 116 21.99 16.18 -17.16
C ARG A 116 22.40 14.87 -16.49
N ASN A 117 22.73 13.83 -17.26
CA ASN A 117 22.96 12.49 -16.72
C ASN A 117 21.70 11.94 -16.02
N ARG A 118 21.82 11.21 -14.90
CA ARG A 118 20.66 10.59 -14.23
C ARG A 118 19.68 11.64 -13.71
N VAL A 119 18.43 11.57 -14.18
CA VAL A 119 17.32 12.43 -13.73
C VAL A 119 16.19 11.66 -13.05
N VAL A 120 16.16 10.34 -13.22
CA VAL A 120 15.25 9.43 -12.50
C VAL A 120 16.04 8.20 -12.05
N ASP A 121 15.91 7.83 -10.77
CA ASP A 121 16.53 6.64 -10.20
C ASP A 121 15.90 5.33 -10.66
N ARG A 122 16.49 4.20 -10.28
CA ARG A 122 16.10 2.87 -10.77
C ARG A 122 14.70 2.42 -10.33
N GLY A 123 14.14 3.02 -9.27
CA GLY A 123 12.84 2.62 -8.72
C GLY A 123 12.79 1.11 -8.40
N PRO A 124 11.61 0.47 -8.51
CA PRO A 124 11.45 -0.98 -8.34
C PRO A 124 11.94 -1.79 -9.56
N GLY A 125 12.39 -1.15 -10.64
CA GLY A 125 12.80 -1.79 -11.90
C GLY A 125 13.69 -3.03 -11.71
N PRO A 126 14.79 -2.96 -10.95
CA PRO A 126 15.67 -4.11 -10.73
C PRO A 126 15.00 -5.31 -10.03
N LYS A 127 13.90 -5.10 -9.28
CA LYS A 127 13.16 -6.15 -8.58
C LYS A 127 12.13 -6.84 -9.47
N VAL A 128 11.59 -6.12 -10.46
CA VAL A 128 10.50 -6.62 -11.32
C VAL A 128 11.02 -7.16 -12.66
N GLU A 129 12.29 -6.92 -12.96
CA GLU A 129 12.97 -7.43 -14.14
C GLU A 129 13.02 -8.97 -14.16
N ARG A 130 12.60 -9.54 -15.29
CA ARG A 130 12.78 -10.95 -15.64
C ARG A 130 14.09 -11.10 -16.39
N LYS A 131 15.17 -11.36 -15.65
CA LYS A 131 16.52 -11.46 -16.21
C LYS A 131 16.63 -12.59 -17.23
N GLY A 132 17.15 -12.30 -18.42
CA GLY A 132 17.29 -13.28 -19.50
C GLY A 132 15.98 -13.67 -20.20
N ASP A 133 14.86 -13.05 -19.83
CA ASP A 133 13.54 -13.34 -20.39
C ASP A 133 12.85 -12.04 -20.86
N TRP A 134 11.70 -12.18 -21.51
CA TRP A 134 10.92 -11.06 -22.03
C TRP A 134 10.31 -10.22 -20.90
N ASN A 135 10.55 -8.92 -20.97
CA ASN A 135 10.00 -7.91 -20.09
C ASN A 135 9.00 -7.05 -20.87
N LEU A 136 7.75 -7.00 -20.43
CA LEU A 136 6.75 -6.10 -20.99
C LEU A 136 6.96 -4.70 -20.41
N ILE A 137 7.15 -3.72 -21.28
CA ILE A 137 7.37 -2.32 -20.92
C ILE A 137 6.28 -1.46 -21.57
N GLU A 138 5.74 -0.53 -20.78
CA GLU A 138 4.90 0.57 -21.24
C GLU A 138 5.57 1.89 -20.90
N ILE A 139 5.78 2.73 -21.92
CA ILE A 139 6.23 4.10 -21.78
C ILE A 139 5.07 5.01 -22.18
N LEU A 140 4.67 5.91 -21.29
CA LEU A 140 3.58 6.85 -21.53
C LEU A 140 4.07 8.29 -21.36
N VAL A 141 3.99 9.05 -22.45
CA VAL A 141 4.41 10.45 -22.53
C VAL A 141 3.20 11.31 -22.87
N ILE A 142 2.84 12.22 -21.96
CA ILE A 142 1.79 13.23 -22.16
C ILE A 142 2.31 14.58 -21.64
N GLY A 143 2.43 15.56 -22.53
CA GLY A 143 3.00 16.86 -22.21
C GLY A 143 4.43 16.71 -21.70
N ASN A 144 4.68 17.14 -20.47
CA ASN A 144 5.99 17.04 -19.81
C ASN A 144 6.10 15.88 -18.81
N ARG A 145 5.13 14.96 -18.80
CA ARG A 145 5.09 13.81 -17.89
C ARG A 145 5.43 12.51 -18.63
N ILE A 146 6.36 11.75 -18.06
CA ILE A 146 6.91 10.49 -18.57
C ILE A 146 6.69 9.42 -17.50
N ARG A 147 5.98 8.35 -17.85
CA ARG A 147 5.78 7.19 -16.98
C ARG A 147 6.31 5.93 -17.63
N CYS A 148 6.83 5.03 -16.81
CA CYS A 148 7.27 3.71 -17.24
C CYS A 148 6.69 2.63 -16.32
N VAL A 149 6.07 1.61 -16.91
CA VAL A 149 5.62 0.39 -16.23
C VAL A 149 6.40 -0.78 -16.79
N ALA A 150 6.87 -1.66 -15.91
CA ALA A 150 7.54 -2.90 -16.28
C ALA A 150 6.85 -4.08 -15.61
N ASN A 151 6.46 -5.08 -16.40
CA ASN A 151 5.87 -6.34 -15.92
C ASN A 151 4.71 -6.17 -14.93
N GLY A 152 3.88 -5.13 -15.11
CA GLY A 152 2.77 -4.85 -14.20
C GLY A 152 3.07 -3.84 -13.10
N THR A 153 4.31 -3.42 -12.89
CA THR A 153 4.67 -2.51 -11.80
C THR A 153 5.11 -1.15 -12.33
N LEU A 154 4.60 -0.07 -11.73
CA LEU A 154 5.07 1.29 -12.00
C LEU A 154 6.54 1.42 -11.59
N VAL A 155 7.41 1.70 -12.56
CA VAL A 155 8.85 1.91 -12.31
C VAL A 155 9.10 3.36 -11.91
N PHE A 156 8.52 4.31 -12.64
CA PHE A 156 8.59 5.73 -12.32
C PHE A 156 7.46 6.54 -12.95
N ASP A 157 7.18 7.69 -12.35
CA ASP A 157 6.27 8.72 -12.82
C ASP A 157 6.95 10.08 -12.66
N PHE A 158 7.50 10.58 -13.76
CA PHE A 158 8.41 11.72 -13.78
C PHE A 158 7.81 12.88 -14.56
N THR A 159 7.93 14.09 -14.02
CA THR A 159 7.56 15.33 -14.71
C THR A 159 8.81 16.17 -14.89
N ASP A 160 9.14 16.51 -16.13
CA ASP A 160 10.29 17.35 -16.47
C ASP A 160 9.86 18.78 -16.82
N LYS A 161 10.84 19.63 -17.09
CA LYS A 161 10.62 20.96 -17.68
C LYS A 161 10.23 20.81 -19.16
N PRO A 162 9.14 21.46 -19.64
CA PRO A 162 8.68 21.33 -21.03
C PRO A 162 9.75 21.61 -22.08
N GLU A 163 10.63 22.60 -21.85
CA GLU A 163 11.72 22.99 -22.75
C GLU A 163 12.80 21.91 -22.92
N MET A 164 12.84 20.90 -22.04
CA MET A 164 13.77 19.78 -22.15
C MET A 164 13.26 18.66 -23.08
N LEU A 165 11.99 18.72 -23.50
CA LEU A 165 11.26 17.63 -24.12
C LEU A 165 10.63 18.07 -25.47
N GLN A 166 11.30 17.72 -26.57
CA GLN A 166 10.84 18.02 -27.93
C GLN A 166 10.35 16.78 -28.68
N ALA A 167 9.73 16.93 -29.84
CA ALA A 167 9.38 15.78 -30.66
C ALA A 167 10.66 15.18 -31.26
N SER A 168 10.81 13.85 -31.22
CA SER A 168 11.97 13.17 -31.81
C SER A 168 11.61 11.79 -32.34
N PRO A 169 12.46 11.18 -33.18
CA PRO A 169 12.45 9.75 -33.38
C PRO A 169 12.49 8.99 -32.06
N LEU A 170 11.90 7.79 -32.04
CA LEU A 170 12.09 6.82 -30.97
C LEU A 170 13.19 5.86 -31.40
N GLY A 171 14.14 5.56 -30.51
CA GLY A 171 15.24 4.67 -30.87
C GLY A 171 15.55 3.61 -29.82
N LEU A 172 15.87 2.40 -30.30
CA LEU A 172 16.34 1.29 -29.48
C LEU A 172 17.86 1.40 -29.35
N GLN A 173 18.39 1.29 -28.13
CA GLN A 173 19.82 1.46 -27.88
C GLN A 173 20.60 0.15 -27.97
N LEU A 174 21.74 0.19 -28.67
CA LEU A 174 22.88 -0.70 -28.44
C LEU A 174 23.97 0.14 -27.77
N HIS A 175 24.34 -0.23 -26.54
CA HIS A 175 25.17 0.62 -25.69
C HIS A 175 26.65 0.55 -26.11
N LYS A 176 27.40 1.63 -25.85
CA LYS A 176 28.87 1.62 -25.92
C LYS A 176 29.42 0.52 -25.01
N GLU A 177 30.10 -0.47 -25.59
CA GLU A 177 30.55 -1.64 -24.85
C GLU A 177 31.78 -2.27 -25.53
N THR A 178 32.71 -2.81 -24.74
CA THR A 178 33.90 -3.53 -25.23
C THR A 178 33.72 -5.04 -25.29
N LYS A 179 32.64 -5.54 -24.69
CA LYS A 179 32.19 -6.94 -24.74
C LYS A 179 30.99 -7.10 -25.68
N PRO A 180 30.70 -8.33 -26.15
CA PRO A 180 29.44 -8.60 -26.84
C PRO A 180 28.24 -8.18 -25.98
N GLN A 181 27.29 -7.46 -26.57
CA GLN A 181 26.00 -7.14 -25.97
C GLN A 181 24.92 -7.58 -26.97
N GLU A 182 23.81 -8.12 -26.48
CA GLU A 182 22.71 -8.53 -27.34
C GLU A 182 21.36 -8.32 -26.65
N TYR A 183 20.46 -7.66 -27.37
CA TYR A 183 19.08 -7.42 -26.98
C TYR A 183 18.11 -7.75 -28.12
N HIS A 184 16.93 -8.23 -27.74
CA HIS A 184 15.83 -8.54 -28.64
C HIS A 184 14.61 -7.69 -28.28
N PHE A 185 13.95 -7.13 -29.29
CA PHE A 185 12.78 -6.29 -29.14
C PHE A 185 11.64 -6.79 -30.01
N ARG A 186 10.43 -6.89 -29.46
CA ARG A 186 9.23 -7.25 -30.22
C ARG A 186 7.99 -6.56 -29.66
N GLY A 187 6.87 -6.70 -30.36
CA GLY A 187 5.59 -6.15 -29.89
C GLY A 187 5.58 -4.62 -29.78
N LEU A 188 6.35 -3.93 -30.63
CA LEU A 188 6.46 -2.47 -30.62
C LEU A 188 5.19 -1.82 -31.16
N VAL A 189 4.27 -1.47 -30.26
CA VAL A 189 2.98 -0.85 -30.58
C VAL A 189 2.98 0.57 -30.02
N LEU A 190 2.71 1.54 -30.89
CA LEU A 190 2.61 2.94 -30.55
C LEU A 190 1.16 3.41 -30.68
N ALA A 191 0.72 4.31 -29.80
CA ALA A 191 -0.45 5.15 -30.00
C ALA A 191 -0.06 6.63 -29.80
N GLU A 192 -0.35 7.48 -30.78
CA GLU A 192 -0.18 8.93 -30.66
C GLU A 192 -1.37 9.56 -29.91
N ASN A 193 -1.11 10.64 -29.16
CA ASN A 193 -2.11 11.33 -28.35
C ASN A 193 -2.90 10.39 -27.41
N PRO A 194 -2.20 9.58 -26.59
CA PRO A 194 -2.84 8.59 -25.74
C PRO A 194 -3.66 9.23 -24.63
N LYS A 195 -4.58 8.46 -24.06
CA LYS A 195 -5.26 8.80 -22.81
C LYS A 195 -4.28 8.75 -21.64
N ASP A 196 -4.53 9.58 -20.63
CA ASP A 196 -3.75 9.65 -19.37
C ASP A 196 -4.08 8.47 -18.44
N GLU A 197 -3.77 7.26 -18.90
CA GLU A 197 -4.05 5.97 -18.25
C GLU A 197 -2.91 5.00 -18.57
N LEU A 198 -2.45 4.18 -17.62
CA LEU A 198 -1.46 3.11 -17.85
C LEU A 198 -2.19 1.78 -18.04
N VAL A 199 -1.98 1.12 -19.18
CA VAL A 199 -2.75 -0.09 -19.56
C VAL A 199 -2.05 -1.41 -19.25
N THR A 200 -0.79 -1.36 -18.88
CA THR A 200 -0.03 -2.53 -18.43
C THR A 200 0.23 -2.52 -16.94
N LEU A 201 -0.10 -1.42 -16.25
CA LEU A 201 -0.03 -1.38 -14.80
C LEU A 201 -0.97 -2.45 -14.27
N GLN A 202 -0.41 -3.47 -13.62
CA GLN A 202 -1.21 -4.34 -12.81
C GLN A 202 -1.66 -3.47 -11.66
N ASN A 203 -2.93 -3.11 -11.76
CA ASN A 203 -3.74 -2.63 -10.68
C ASN A 203 -3.32 -3.36 -9.39
N GLN A 204 -2.69 -2.63 -8.46
CA GLN A 204 -2.82 -2.99 -7.05
C GLN A 204 -4.28 -2.82 -6.59
N SER A 205 -5.20 -2.38 -7.46
CA SER A 205 -6.61 -2.68 -7.27
C SER A 205 -6.80 -4.18 -7.37
N GLN A 206 -6.95 -4.78 -6.18
CA GLN A 206 -7.81 -5.93 -6.01
C GLN A 206 -9.10 -5.63 -6.81
N GLU A 207 -9.56 -6.57 -7.64
CA GLU A 207 -10.88 -6.46 -8.24
C GLU A 207 -11.88 -6.10 -7.14
N ALA A 208 -12.87 -5.26 -7.47
CA ALA A 208 -13.95 -4.92 -6.56
C ALA A 208 -14.64 -6.22 -6.16
N GLU A 209 -14.28 -6.73 -4.99
CA GLU A 209 -14.88 -7.94 -4.45
C GLU A 209 -16.05 -7.48 -3.60
N VAL A 210 -17.23 -8.04 -3.87
CA VAL A 210 -18.38 -7.87 -2.97
C VAL A 210 -17.93 -8.35 -1.61
N ALA A 211 -17.82 -7.42 -0.66
CA ALA A 211 -17.40 -7.78 0.66
C ALA A 211 -18.46 -8.70 1.26
N PRO A 212 -18.08 -9.72 2.06
CA PRO A 212 -19.02 -10.54 2.78
C PRO A 212 -20.03 -9.62 3.46
N SER A 213 -21.31 -9.81 3.17
CA SER A 213 -22.34 -8.95 3.72
C SER A 213 -23.62 -9.73 3.99
N VAL A 214 -24.37 -9.24 4.97
CA VAL A 214 -25.66 -9.79 5.34
C VAL A 214 -26.68 -8.66 5.25
N VAL A 215 -27.70 -8.85 4.44
CA VAL A 215 -28.83 -7.93 4.35
C VAL A 215 -29.75 -8.24 5.52
N ILE A 216 -29.95 -7.26 6.39
CA ILE A 216 -30.97 -7.34 7.43
C ILE A 216 -32.14 -6.45 7.00
N ASP A 217 -33.35 -6.98 7.04
CA ASP A 217 -34.54 -6.13 6.97
C ASP A 217 -34.47 -5.11 8.11
N ALA A 218 -34.85 -3.86 7.82
CA ALA A 218 -34.92 -2.80 8.83
C ALA A 218 -35.57 -3.37 10.11
N PRO A 219 -34.98 -3.14 11.30
CA PRO A 219 -35.37 -3.85 12.50
C PRO A 219 -36.88 -3.73 12.72
N LYS A 220 -37.56 -4.87 12.58
CA LYS A 220 -38.93 -5.02 13.02
C LYS A 220 -38.90 -4.81 14.52
N GLU A 221 -39.62 -3.80 14.98
CA GLU A 221 -39.79 -3.48 16.39
C GLU A 221 -40.28 -4.75 17.11
N ALA A 222 -39.35 -5.48 17.72
CA ALA A 222 -39.65 -6.65 18.51
C ALA A 222 -40.15 -6.14 19.86
N ALA A 223 -41.48 -6.16 20.00
CA ALA A 223 -42.17 -5.91 21.24
C ALA A 223 -41.74 -6.93 22.31
N ALA A 224 -40.78 -6.54 23.14
CA ALA A 224 -40.66 -6.93 24.53
C ALA A 224 -39.86 -5.83 25.23
N GLN A 225 -40.39 -5.28 26.34
CA GLN A 225 -39.70 -4.26 27.13
C GLN A 225 -38.28 -4.76 27.48
N PRO A 226 -37.21 -3.99 27.18
CA PRO A 226 -35.87 -4.45 27.45
C PRO A 226 -35.68 -4.61 28.96
N LYS A 227 -35.24 -5.79 29.39
CA LYS A 227 -34.57 -5.92 30.69
C LYS A 227 -33.38 -4.96 30.65
N LYS A 228 -33.33 -4.04 31.62
CA LYS A 228 -32.21 -3.11 31.81
C LYS A 228 -30.89 -3.89 31.80
N ASP A 229 -29.99 -3.60 30.86
CA ASP A 229 -28.66 -4.21 30.81
C ASP A 229 -27.81 -3.63 31.95
N PRO A 230 -27.42 -4.44 32.97
CA PRO A 230 -26.61 -3.97 34.09
C PRO A 230 -25.27 -3.36 33.67
N PHE A 231 -24.79 -3.65 32.45
CA PHE A 231 -23.59 -3.04 31.88
C PHE A 231 -23.76 -1.56 31.52
N THR A 232 -24.94 -1.18 31.03
CA THR A 232 -25.27 0.22 30.73
C THR A 232 -25.62 1.01 31.99
N GLU A 233 -26.02 0.31 33.06
CA GLU A 233 -26.25 0.88 34.40
C GLU A 233 -24.97 0.87 35.25
N GLY A 234 -25.06 1.38 36.49
CA GLY A 234 -23.95 1.38 37.46
C GLY A 234 -22.89 2.47 37.23
N PRO A 235 -21.76 2.41 37.97
CA PRO A 235 -20.72 3.42 37.90
C PRO A 235 -20.05 3.47 36.53
N LYS A 236 -19.60 4.68 36.15
CA LYS A 236 -18.80 4.90 34.94
C LYS A 236 -17.32 4.70 35.28
N PRO A 237 -16.56 3.99 34.43
CA PRO A 237 -15.11 3.93 34.58
C PRO A 237 -14.47 5.27 34.20
N VAL A 238 -13.22 5.47 34.63
CA VAL A 238 -12.40 6.59 34.19
C VAL A 238 -11.12 6.07 33.52
N TRP A 239 -10.63 6.85 32.56
CA TRP A 239 -9.35 6.59 31.91
C TRP A 239 -8.23 6.83 32.91
N ILE A 240 -7.39 5.82 33.13
CA ILE A 240 -6.27 5.89 34.09
C ILE A 240 -4.95 5.54 33.41
N TRP A 241 -3.86 6.11 33.90
CA TRP A 241 -2.50 5.77 33.48
C TRP A 241 -1.46 6.10 34.55
N GLY A 242 -0.27 5.53 34.42
CA GLY A 242 0.88 5.88 35.25
C GLY A 242 1.43 7.29 34.99
N PRO A 243 2.49 7.69 35.72
CA PRO A 243 3.07 9.03 35.64
C PRO A 243 3.75 9.32 34.29
N ASP A 244 4.34 8.31 33.65
CA ASP A 244 4.98 8.41 32.34
C ASP A 244 4.06 7.83 31.25
N ASN A 245 3.82 8.56 30.17
CA ASN A 245 2.98 8.07 29.08
C ASN A 245 3.63 6.89 28.35
N ASP A 246 4.96 6.81 28.32
CA ASP A 246 5.69 5.74 27.63
C ASP A 246 6.09 4.60 28.59
N GLY A 247 5.66 4.67 29.86
CA GLY A 247 5.95 3.65 30.86
C GLY A 247 5.18 2.34 30.65
N HIS A 248 5.82 1.23 31.01
CA HIS A 248 5.25 -0.12 30.95
C HIS A 248 4.64 -0.49 32.30
N TYR A 249 3.31 -0.51 32.40
CA TYR A 249 2.63 -0.71 33.69
C TYR A 249 1.87 -2.03 33.78
N THR A 250 1.76 -2.57 34.98
CA THR A 250 0.67 -3.48 35.36
C THR A 250 -0.30 -2.69 36.23
N VAL A 251 -1.54 -2.53 35.76
CA VAL A 251 -2.64 -1.97 36.56
C VAL A 251 -3.47 -3.11 37.15
N SER A 252 -3.86 -3.03 38.41
CA SER A 252 -4.59 -4.13 39.06
C SER A 252 -5.55 -3.69 40.15
N LYS A 253 -6.60 -4.49 40.34
CA LYS A 253 -7.58 -4.34 41.41
C LYS A 253 -7.99 -5.70 41.98
N SER A 254 -7.83 -5.85 43.29
CA SER A 254 -8.41 -6.97 44.04
C SER A 254 -9.85 -6.67 44.43
N PHE A 255 -10.71 -7.69 44.40
CA PHE A 255 -12.11 -7.61 44.76
C PHE A 255 -12.64 -8.96 45.23
N THR A 256 -13.68 -8.97 46.05
CA THR A 256 -14.29 -10.20 46.59
C THR A 256 -15.65 -10.43 45.95
N VAL A 257 -15.91 -11.64 45.47
CA VAL A 257 -17.19 -12.02 44.85
C VAL A 257 -17.81 -13.22 45.56
N GLY A 258 -19.15 -13.26 45.60
CA GLY A 258 -19.90 -14.42 46.06
C GLY A 258 -20.06 -15.48 44.96
N ALA A 259 -21.14 -16.26 45.03
CA ALA A 259 -21.49 -17.21 43.98
C ALA A 259 -21.92 -16.47 42.71
N VAL A 260 -21.05 -16.48 41.69
CA VAL A 260 -21.25 -15.76 40.42
C VAL A 260 -22.24 -16.51 39.53
N LYS A 261 -23.21 -15.78 38.99
CA LYS A 261 -24.12 -16.20 37.93
C LYS A 261 -23.54 -15.90 36.56
N GLN A 262 -23.07 -14.66 36.37
CA GLN A 262 -22.47 -14.19 35.12
C GLN A 262 -21.48 -13.05 35.41
N ALA A 263 -20.40 -12.96 34.64
CA ALA A 263 -19.47 -11.84 34.70
C ALA A 263 -19.02 -11.40 33.30
N ARG A 264 -19.28 -10.14 32.96
CA ARG A 264 -18.90 -9.51 31.69
C ARG A 264 -17.88 -8.41 31.92
N LEU A 265 -16.72 -8.52 31.30
CA LEU A 265 -15.62 -7.55 31.36
C LEU A 265 -15.48 -6.87 30.00
N LYS A 266 -15.60 -5.53 29.95
CA LYS A 266 -15.03 -4.75 28.86
C LYS A 266 -13.80 -3.98 29.28
N ALA A 267 -12.77 -3.98 28.46
CA ALA A 267 -11.59 -3.14 28.68
C ALA A 267 -10.88 -2.76 27.40
N THR A 268 -10.16 -1.65 27.44
CA THR A 268 -9.38 -1.12 26.32
C THR A 268 -8.18 -0.31 26.82
N CYS A 269 -7.18 -0.13 25.96
CA CYS A 269 -5.96 0.60 26.26
C CYS A 269 -5.35 1.22 25.01
N ASP A 270 -4.90 2.46 25.10
CA ASP A 270 -4.08 3.14 24.10
C ASP A 270 -2.60 2.95 24.49
N ASN A 271 -1.85 1.98 23.93
CA ASN A 271 -2.14 1.16 22.74
C ASN A 271 -2.33 -0.33 22.99
N VAL A 272 -1.59 -0.93 23.92
CA VAL A 272 -1.54 -2.39 24.05
C VAL A 272 -1.94 -2.79 25.46
N MET A 273 -2.73 -3.86 25.55
CA MET A 273 -3.19 -4.43 26.81
C MET A 273 -3.18 -5.95 26.76
N THR A 274 -2.76 -6.57 27.86
CA THR A 274 -3.02 -7.99 28.16
C THR A 274 -3.74 -8.11 29.49
N LEU A 275 -5.01 -8.52 29.44
CA LEU A 275 -5.87 -8.73 30.61
C LEU A 275 -5.63 -10.09 31.25
N LYS A 276 -5.60 -10.10 32.57
CA LYS A 276 -5.46 -11.29 33.41
C LYS A 276 -6.50 -11.29 34.52
N VAL A 277 -7.08 -12.46 34.78
CA VAL A 277 -7.93 -12.71 35.95
C VAL A 277 -7.26 -13.81 36.76
N ASN A 278 -7.01 -13.55 38.04
CA ASN A 278 -6.32 -14.48 38.93
C ASN A 278 -4.98 -14.97 38.38
N GLY A 279 -4.23 -14.07 37.74
CA GLY A 279 -2.93 -14.35 37.11
C GLY A 279 -3.00 -15.05 35.74
N LYS A 280 -4.17 -15.50 35.29
CA LYS A 280 -4.35 -16.14 33.98
C LYS A 280 -4.82 -15.15 32.94
N THR A 281 -4.15 -15.11 31.78
CA THR A 281 -4.55 -14.28 30.65
C THR A 281 -5.95 -14.65 30.14
N VAL A 282 -6.82 -13.64 30.01
CA VAL A 282 -8.19 -13.78 29.49
C VAL A 282 -8.39 -13.09 28.15
N GLY A 283 -7.50 -12.19 27.76
CA GLY A 283 -7.49 -11.56 26.44
C GLY A 283 -6.39 -10.51 26.30
N SER A 284 -6.03 -10.19 25.06
CA SER A 284 -5.09 -9.11 24.72
C SER A 284 -5.62 -8.31 23.54
N SER A 285 -5.26 -7.03 23.47
CA SER A 285 -5.62 -6.13 22.36
C SER A 285 -4.53 -5.09 22.14
N SER A 286 -4.39 -4.64 20.89
CA SER A 286 -3.59 -3.47 20.49
C SER A 286 -4.45 -2.37 19.84
N GLU A 287 -5.78 -2.52 19.86
CA GLU A 287 -6.73 -1.71 19.09
C GLU A 287 -7.70 -1.01 20.05
N TRP A 288 -7.33 0.18 20.54
CA TRP A 288 -8.07 0.83 21.63
C TRP A 288 -9.53 1.19 21.27
N GLN A 289 -9.80 1.42 19.99
CA GLN A 289 -11.12 1.77 19.47
C GLN A 289 -12.12 0.60 19.52
N SER A 290 -11.61 -0.62 19.71
CA SER A 290 -12.37 -1.87 19.77
C SER A 290 -12.10 -2.56 21.11
N PRO A 291 -12.87 -2.26 22.17
CA PRO A 291 -12.63 -2.85 23.48
C PRO A 291 -12.77 -4.37 23.43
N LEU A 292 -11.99 -5.07 24.25
CA LEU A 292 -12.30 -6.46 24.57
C LEU A 292 -13.66 -6.50 25.27
N ASP A 293 -14.48 -7.50 24.96
CA ASP A 293 -15.77 -7.77 25.58
C ASP A 293 -15.83 -9.27 25.87
N LEU A 294 -15.62 -9.62 27.15
CA LEU A 294 -15.31 -10.97 27.58
C LEU A 294 -16.31 -11.46 28.61
N ASP A 295 -16.81 -12.67 28.42
CA ASP A 295 -17.40 -13.45 29.51
C ASP A 295 -16.25 -14.08 30.32
N ILE A 296 -16.08 -13.62 31.56
CA ILE A 296 -15.06 -14.11 32.49
C ILE A 296 -15.65 -14.93 33.64
N THR A 297 -16.90 -15.38 33.51
CA THR A 297 -17.65 -16.08 34.57
C THR A 297 -16.88 -17.28 35.12
N LYS A 298 -16.22 -18.05 34.25
CA LYS A 298 -15.49 -19.27 34.61
C LYS A 298 -14.11 -19.01 35.22
N GLN A 299 -13.64 -17.77 35.17
CA GLN A 299 -12.31 -17.35 35.63
C GLN A 299 -12.36 -16.74 37.02
N LEU A 300 -13.55 -16.36 37.49
CA LEU A 300 -13.80 -15.92 38.86
C LEU A 300 -13.95 -17.11 39.80
N LYS A 301 -13.41 -16.96 41.01
CA LYS A 301 -13.60 -17.90 42.13
C LYS A 301 -14.42 -17.23 43.22
N ASN A 302 -15.16 -18.02 44.00
CA ASN A 302 -15.82 -17.50 45.20
C ASN A 302 -14.74 -16.98 46.18
N GLY A 303 -14.93 -15.79 46.73
CA GLY A 303 -13.94 -15.10 47.56
C GLY A 303 -13.09 -14.10 46.78
N GLU A 304 -11.83 -13.96 47.17
CA GLU A 304 -10.91 -12.94 46.65
C GLU A 304 -10.49 -13.23 45.20
N ASN A 305 -10.55 -12.23 44.34
CA ASN A 305 -10.09 -12.26 42.96
C ASN A 305 -9.22 -11.04 42.67
N ILE A 306 -8.36 -11.16 41.65
CA ILE A 306 -7.60 -10.04 41.11
C ILE A 306 -7.86 -9.92 39.61
N LEU A 307 -8.18 -8.70 39.18
CA LEU A 307 -8.18 -8.29 37.78
C LEU A 307 -6.93 -7.45 37.56
N SER A 308 -6.10 -7.81 36.59
CA SER A 308 -4.94 -7.02 36.21
C SER A 308 -4.84 -6.87 34.69
N ALA A 309 -4.14 -5.83 34.27
CA ALA A 309 -3.83 -5.57 32.89
C ALA A 309 -2.38 -5.12 32.78
N ASP A 310 -1.60 -5.81 31.96
CA ASP A 310 -0.31 -5.31 31.51
C ASP A 310 -0.58 -4.36 30.35
N VAL A 311 -0.20 -3.09 30.50
CA VAL A 311 -0.51 -2.01 29.57
C VAL A 311 0.76 -1.33 29.07
N ASP A 312 0.79 -1.03 27.79
CA ASP A 312 1.92 -0.41 27.08
C ASP A 312 1.42 0.66 26.10
N ASN A 313 2.24 1.68 25.86
CA ASN A 313 1.97 2.74 24.91
C ASN A 313 2.96 2.70 23.73
N ALA A 314 2.54 3.15 22.54
CA ALA A 314 3.38 3.29 21.36
C ALA A 314 3.61 4.76 20.96
N GLY A 315 3.56 5.66 21.95
CA GLY A 315 3.76 7.10 21.82
C GLY A 315 2.45 7.90 21.86
N GLY A 316 2.53 9.18 22.27
CA GLY A 316 1.36 10.07 22.33
C GLY A 316 0.61 10.01 23.66
N VAL A 317 -0.72 10.07 23.61
CA VAL A 317 -1.58 9.98 24.80
C VAL A 317 -1.80 8.51 25.17
N ALA A 318 -1.71 8.19 26.46
CA ALA A 318 -1.84 6.83 26.95
C ALA A 318 -2.93 6.75 28.01
N ALA A 319 -3.77 5.73 27.92
CA ALA A 319 -4.80 5.49 28.93
C ALA A 319 -5.38 4.07 28.85
N PHE A 320 -5.77 3.55 30.02
CA PHE A 320 -6.47 2.29 30.19
C PHE A 320 -7.89 2.53 30.76
N LEU A 321 -8.85 1.74 30.30
CA LEU A 321 -10.24 1.77 30.75
C LEU A 321 -10.77 0.35 30.93
N ALA A 322 -11.44 0.06 32.04
CA ALA A 322 -12.10 -1.22 32.27
C ALA A 322 -13.41 -1.10 33.04
N LYS A 323 -14.41 -1.89 32.66
CA LYS A 323 -15.65 -2.11 33.41
C LYS A 323 -15.98 -3.59 33.43
N LEU A 324 -16.00 -4.17 34.62
CA LEU A 324 -16.47 -5.52 34.91
C LEU A 324 -17.79 -5.43 35.66
N VAL A 325 -18.77 -6.17 35.16
CA VAL A 325 -20.10 -6.34 35.78
C VAL A 325 -20.27 -7.79 36.15
N ILE A 326 -20.61 -8.05 37.41
CA ILE A 326 -20.75 -9.38 37.98
C ILE A 326 -22.17 -9.51 38.54
N GLU A 327 -22.98 -10.36 37.93
CA GLU A 327 -24.26 -10.79 38.50
C GLU A 327 -24.02 -11.99 39.41
N LEU A 328 -24.52 -11.92 40.63
CA LEU A 328 -24.48 -13.02 41.59
C LEU A 328 -25.77 -13.86 41.52
N ASN A 329 -25.71 -15.09 42.03
CA ASN A 329 -26.85 -16.01 42.03
C ASN A 329 -28.03 -15.53 42.89
N ASP A 330 -27.79 -14.63 43.85
CA ASP A 330 -28.83 -13.99 44.68
C ASP A 330 -29.48 -12.76 44.00
N GLY A 331 -29.05 -12.43 42.78
CA GLY A 331 -29.56 -11.30 42.00
C GLY A 331 -28.84 -9.97 42.25
N GLN A 332 -27.86 -9.90 43.15
CA GLN A 332 -27.05 -8.69 43.32
C GLN A 332 -26.10 -8.47 42.14
N VAL A 333 -25.83 -7.21 41.83
CA VAL A 333 -24.86 -6.81 40.79
C VAL A 333 -23.69 -6.08 41.44
N GLN A 334 -22.48 -6.56 41.18
CA GLN A 334 -21.23 -5.93 41.60
C GLN A 334 -20.49 -5.34 40.40
N TYR A 335 -19.76 -4.26 40.65
CA TYR A 335 -19.03 -3.52 39.63
C TYR A 335 -17.56 -3.38 40.03
N VAL A 336 -16.66 -3.63 39.08
CA VAL A 336 -15.25 -3.24 39.19
C VAL A 336 -14.95 -2.35 38.00
N VAL A 337 -14.71 -1.07 38.25
CA VAL A 337 -14.45 -0.05 37.23
C VAL A 337 -13.06 0.51 37.39
N SER A 338 -12.40 0.87 36.30
CA SER A 338 -11.09 1.55 36.35
C SER A 338 -11.23 2.90 37.05
N SER A 339 -10.36 3.14 38.02
CA SER A 339 -10.30 4.34 38.85
C SER A 339 -8.90 4.50 39.45
N THR A 340 -8.59 5.68 39.99
CA THR A 340 -7.24 6.02 40.49
C THR A 340 -6.86 5.27 41.77
N ASP A 341 -7.78 4.52 42.38
CA ASP A 341 -7.54 3.63 43.52
C ASP A 341 -7.14 2.19 43.10
N TRP A 342 -6.84 1.99 41.82
CA TRP A 342 -6.18 0.78 41.32
C TRP A 342 -4.69 0.85 41.62
N ASN A 343 -4.06 -0.32 41.80
CA ASN A 343 -2.63 -0.40 42.01
C ASN A 343 -1.91 -0.34 40.67
N GLY A 344 -0.94 0.55 40.53
CA GLY A 344 0.00 0.59 39.41
C GLY A 344 1.36 0.02 39.81
N LEU A 345 1.94 -0.81 38.96
CA LEU A 345 3.31 -1.31 39.09
C LEU A 345 4.05 -0.98 37.80
N ASN A 346 5.20 -0.30 37.88
CA ASN A 346 6.10 -0.15 36.76
C ASN A 346 6.86 -1.47 36.54
N ARG A 347 6.70 -2.06 35.35
CA ARG A 347 7.29 -3.36 35.00
C ARG A 347 8.79 -3.27 34.68
N ASP A 348 9.31 -2.09 34.38
CA ASP A 348 10.72 -1.89 34.05
C ASP A 348 11.62 -1.93 35.28
N ASN A 349 11.14 -1.36 36.40
CA ASN A 349 11.90 -1.25 37.64
C ASN A 349 11.25 -1.95 38.86
N GLY A 350 10.01 -2.43 38.72
CA GLY A 350 9.28 -3.12 39.79
C GLY A 350 8.71 -2.20 40.88
N GLU A 351 8.71 -0.88 40.67
CA GLU A 351 8.22 0.08 41.66
C GLU A 351 6.71 0.30 41.55
N THR A 352 6.05 0.48 42.71
CA THR A 352 4.65 0.91 42.75
C THR A 352 4.53 2.35 42.27
N VAL A 353 3.54 2.62 41.42
CA VAL A 353 3.25 3.97 40.91
C VAL A 353 1.82 4.37 41.20
N GLU A 354 1.60 5.68 41.38
CA GLU A 354 0.25 6.24 41.47
C GLU A 354 -0.38 6.35 40.07
N LEU A 355 -1.65 5.94 39.97
CA LEU A 355 -2.42 6.08 38.73
C LEU A 355 -3.21 7.38 38.73
N THR A 356 -3.08 8.14 37.65
CA THR A 356 -3.75 9.42 37.48
C THR A 356 -4.94 9.30 36.54
N LYS A 357 -5.99 10.09 36.77
CA LYS A 357 -7.12 10.19 35.86
C LYS A 357 -6.70 10.98 34.61
N LYS A 358 -6.78 10.35 33.44
CA LYS A 358 -6.49 10.97 32.13
C LYS A 358 -7.73 11.53 31.44
N GLY A 359 -8.93 11.07 31.80
CA GLY A 359 -10.17 11.57 31.22
C GLY A 359 -11.41 10.86 31.73
N ASP A 360 -12.57 11.47 31.47
CA ASP A 360 -13.87 10.86 31.72
C ASP A 360 -14.27 9.92 30.58
N PHE A 361 -14.90 8.79 30.92
CA PHE A 361 -15.51 7.91 29.92
C PHE A 361 -16.57 8.69 29.10
N GLY A 362 -16.58 8.48 27.78
CA GLY A 362 -17.48 9.18 26.87
C GLY A 362 -16.96 10.53 26.35
N HIS A 363 -15.82 11.02 26.84
CA HIS A 363 -15.25 12.32 26.44
C HIS A 363 -13.97 12.16 25.61
N GLY A 364 -13.61 13.21 24.88
CA GLY A 364 -12.41 13.22 24.05
C GLY A 364 -11.12 13.03 24.87
N PRO A 365 -10.05 12.45 24.28
CA PRO A 365 -9.94 12.05 22.87
C PRO A 365 -10.61 10.70 22.51
N TRP A 366 -10.96 9.85 23.49
CA TRP A 366 -11.38 8.46 23.21
C TRP A 366 -12.90 8.27 23.02
N GLY A 367 -13.74 9.14 23.57
CA GLY A 367 -15.20 9.06 23.42
C GLY A 367 -15.85 7.88 24.16
N ASP A 368 -17.00 7.42 23.67
CA ASP A 368 -17.75 6.28 24.21
C ASP A 368 -17.33 4.97 23.51
N VAL A 369 -16.20 4.42 23.94
CA VAL A 369 -15.62 3.18 23.41
C VAL A 369 -16.47 1.93 23.70
N PHE A 370 -17.40 1.96 24.67
CA PHE A 370 -18.21 0.79 25.04
C PHE A 370 -19.60 0.75 24.38
N SER A 371 -20.05 1.87 23.80
CA SER A 371 -21.28 1.98 23.00
C SER A 371 -21.22 1.28 21.65
N LYS A 372 -20.01 1.03 21.12
CA LYS A 372 -19.82 0.22 19.92
C LYS A 372 -20.10 -1.24 20.29
N THR A 373 -21.27 -1.72 19.87
CA THR A 373 -21.73 -3.08 20.13
C THR A 373 -20.72 -4.07 19.54
N ALA A 374 -20.21 -5.00 20.35
CA ALA A 374 -19.77 -6.27 19.80
C ALA A 374 -20.99 -6.85 19.06
N SER A 375 -20.82 -7.26 17.81
CA SER A 375 -21.88 -7.78 16.95
C SER A 375 -22.64 -8.91 17.65
N GLU A 376 -23.84 -8.63 18.19
CA GLU A 376 -24.78 -9.63 18.72
C GLU A 376 -25.32 -10.57 17.64
N SER A 377 -24.97 -10.35 16.38
CA SER A 377 -25.55 -11.03 15.23
C SER A 377 -24.86 -12.36 14.87
N GLY A 378 -23.79 -12.76 15.57
CA GLY A 378 -23.00 -13.94 15.17
C GLY A 378 -22.36 -13.79 13.77
N ILE A 379 -22.35 -12.56 13.25
CA ILE A 379 -21.81 -12.21 11.95
C ILE A 379 -20.29 -12.12 12.08
N PRO A 380 -19.50 -12.82 11.25
CA PRO A 380 -18.04 -12.72 11.26
C PRO A 380 -17.58 -11.26 11.17
N ARG A 381 -16.49 -10.91 11.86
CA ARG A 381 -16.00 -9.51 11.98
C ARG A 381 -15.69 -8.84 10.64
N ASP A 382 -15.46 -9.62 9.58
CA ASP A 382 -15.18 -9.12 8.23
C ASP A 382 -16.43 -9.07 7.33
N THR A 383 -17.62 -9.12 7.93
CA THR A 383 -18.90 -9.14 7.21
C THR A 383 -19.72 -7.88 7.50
N PHE A 384 -20.05 -7.13 6.45
CA PHE A 384 -20.83 -5.90 6.52
C PHE A 384 -22.32 -6.18 6.74
N VAL A 385 -22.98 -5.35 7.55
CA VAL A 385 -24.44 -5.41 7.75
C VAL A 385 -25.09 -4.33 6.90
N LEU A 386 -25.95 -4.73 5.97
CA LEU A 386 -26.52 -3.84 4.96
C LEU A 386 -28.04 -3.74 5.09
N LEU A 387 -28.59 -2.58 4.72
CA LEU A 387 -30.02 -2.40 4.49
C LEU A 387 -30.41 -2.99 3.13
N PRO A 388 -31.70 -3.34 2.92
CA PRO A 388 -32.17 -3.80 1.62
C PRO A 388 -31.82 -2.80 0.50
N GLY A 389 -31.22 -3.31 -0.58
CA GLY A 389 -30.82 -2.50 -1.75
C GLY A 389 -29.41 -1.91 -1.70
N PHE A 390 -28.63 -2.15 -0.63
CA PHE A 390 -27.24 -1.71 -0.52
C PHE A 390 -26.25 -2.87 -0.76
N GLN A 391 -25.07 -2.54 -1.28
CA GLN A 391 -23.94 -3.43 -1.50
C GLN A 391 -22.65 -2.76 -1.00
N VAL A 392 -21.68 -3.54 -0.53
CA VAL A 392 -20.34 -3.06 -0.19
C VAL A 392 -19.32 -3.76 -1.06
N GLU A 393 -18.42 -2.98 -1.63
CA GLU A 393 -17.34 -3.46 -2.49
C GLU A 393 -16.00 -3.02 -1.92
N LYS A 394 -15.08 -3.99 -1.80
CA LYS A 394 -13.70 -3.71 -1.40
C LYS A 394 -12.93 -3.21 -2.61
N LEU A 395 -12.64 -1.91 -2.64
CA LEU A 395 -11.96 -1.26 -3.77
C LEU A 395 -10.43 -1.31 -3.68
N TYR A 396 -9.87 -1.35 -2.48
CA TYR A 396 -8.43 -1.30 -2.25
C TYR A 396 -8.07 -1.77 -0.84
N THR A 397 -7.05 -2.62 -0.72
CA THR A 397 -6.43 -2.98 0.57
C THR A 397 -5.09 -2.26 0.67
N VAL A 398 -4.92 -1.41 1.67
CA VAL A 398 -3.69 -0.64 1.88
C VAL A 398 -2.54 -1.56 2.28
N PRO A 399 -1.44 -1.65 1.51
CA PRO A 399 -0.21 -2.30 1.95
C PRO A 399 0.43 -1.48 3.08
N LYS A 400 0.12 -1.82 4.33
CA LYS A 400 0.50 -1.06 5.54
C LYS A 400 2.00 -0.77 5.62
N GLU A 401 2.83 -1.72 5.22
CA GLU A 401 4.30 -1.57 5.19
C GLU A 401 4.75 -0.48 4.20
N GLU A 402 4.06 -0.33 3.07
CA GLU A 402 4.42 0.61 2.01
C GLU A 402 3.76 1.98 2.24
N PHE A 403 2.46 1.99 2.53
CA PHE A 403 1.65 3.22 2.56
C PHE A 403 1.16 3.64 3.95
N GLY A 404 1.61 2.96 4.99
CA GLY A 404 1.30 3.31 6.37
C GLY A 404 -0.17 3.08 6.73
N SER A 405 -0.65 3.85 7.71
CA SER A 405 -2.02 3.78 8.21
C SER A 405 -2.77 5.03 7.75
N TRP A 406 -3.78 4.90 6.89
CA TRP A 406 -4.46 6.07 6.34
C TRP A 406 -5.49 6.63 7.31
N VAL A 407 -5.44 7.94 7.55
CA VAL A 407 -6.34 8.64 8.50
C VAL A 407 -7.22 9.70 7.85
N CYS A 408 -6.83 10.20 6.68
CA CYS A 408 -7.60 11.18 5.92
C CYS A 408 -7.71 10.73 4.47
N ILE A 409 -8.91 10.86 3.89
CA ILE A 409 -9.21 10.48 2.51
C ILE A 409 -10.05 11.57 1.85
N THR A 410 -9.75 11.88 0.58
CA THR A 410 -10.58 12.73 -0.27
C THR A 410 -10.53 12.25 -1.71
N THR A 411 -11.43 12.74 -2.55
CA THR A 411 -11.44 12.44 -3.99
C THR A 411 -10.96 13.65 -4.79
N ASP A 412 -10.25 13.41 -5.89
CA ASP A 412 -9.97 14.45 -6.87
C ASP A 412 -11.01 14.47 -8.02
N PRO A 413 -11.04 15.53 -8.85
CA PRO A 413 -12.02 15.66 -9.95
C PRO A 413 -11.93 14.57 -11.02
N LYS A 414 -10.91 13.70 -10.99
CA LYS A 414 -10.76 12.56 -11.90
C LYS A 414 -11.24 11.25 -11.27
N GLY A 415 -11.91 11.30 -10.10
CA GLY A 415 -12.44 10.13 -9.41
C GLY A 415 -11.37 9.30 -8.67
N ARG A 416 -10.17 9.85 -8.49
CA ARG A 416 -9.08 9.18 -7.75
C ARG A 416 -9.18 9.50 -6.28
N ILE A 417 -8.69 8.60 -5.44
CA ILE A 417 -8.59 8.80 -4.00
C ILE A 417 -7.23 9.39 -3.67
N ILE A 418 -7.22 10.45 -2.86
CA ILE A 418 -6.04 11.01 -2.19
C ILE A 418 -6.14 10.63 -0.72
N ALA A 419 -5.11 10.00 -0.17
CA ALA A 419 -5.05 9.57 1.22
C ALA A 419 -3.80 10.08 1.93
N SER A 420 -3.91 10.39 3.22
CA SER A 420 -2.77 10.74 4.08
C SER A 420 -2.46 9.61 5.05
N ASP A 421 -1.19 9.28 5.16
CA ASP A 421 -0.67 8.49 6.28
C ASP A 421 -0.82 9.24 7.62
N GLN A 422 -0.97 8.46 8.69
CA GLN A 422 -0.98 8.91 10.08
C GLN A 422 0.41 9.30 10.58
N GLY A 423 1.45 8.67 10.05
CA GLY A 423 2.84 8.99 10.32
C GLY A 423 3.40 10.04 9.35
N ASN A 424 4.68 9.90 9.02
CA ASN A 424 5.41 10.83 8.16
C ASN A 424 5.66 10.26 6.74
N LYS A 425 4.88 9.29 6.27
CA LYS A 425 5.10 8.70 4.93
C LYS A 425 4.46 9.50 3.78
N GLY A 426 3.61 10.49 4.10
CA GLY A 426 3.12 11.48 3.16
C GLY A 426 1.75 11.19 2.55
N LEU A 427 1.50 11.77 1.37
CA LEU A 427 0.23 11.70 0.64
C LEU A 427 0.31 10.67 -0.49
N TYR A 428 -0.67 9.80 -0.55
CA TYR A 428 -0.84 8.80 -1.59
C TYR A 428 -1.99 9.18 -2.50
N ARG A 429 -1.86 8.85 -3.78
CA ARG A 429 -2.94 8.98 -4.75
C ARG A 429 -3.17 7.60 -5.37
N ILE A 430 -4.34 7.03 -5.12
CA ILE A 430 -4.76 5.75 -5.71
C ILE A 430 -5.91 5.96 -6.69
N THR A 431 -5.95 5.12 -7.72
CA THR A 431 -7.08 5.05 -8.64
C THR A 431 -7.77 3.72 -8.35
N PRO A 432 -8.93 3.71 -7.66
CA PRO A 432 -9.66 2.47 -7.44
C PRO A 432 -10.13 1.87 -8.78
N ALA A 433 -10.45 0.57 -8.78
CA ALA A 433 -11.09 -0.04 -9.93
C ALA A 433 -12.41 0.71 -10.26
N PRO A 434 -12.83 0.79 -11.54
CA PRO A 434 -14.16 1.25 -11.89
C PRO A 434 -15.22 0.41 -11.17
N LEU A 435 -16.25 1.07 -10.63
CA LEU A 435 -17.46 0.42 -10.10
C LEU A 435 -18.28 -0.21 -11.24
#